data_AF-A0A1S9SZY8-F1
#
_entry.id   AF-A0A1S9SZY8-F1
#
_cell.length_a   1.000
_cell.length_b   1.000
_cell.length_c   1.000
_cell.angle_alpha   90.00
_cell.angle_beta   90.00
_cell.angle_gamma   90.00
#
_symmetry.space_group_name_H-M   'P 1'
#
loop_
_entity.id
_entity.type
_entity.pdbx_description
1 polymer ?
#
loop_
_entity_poly.entity_id
_entity_poly.type
_entity_poly.pdbx_seq_one_letter_code
_entity_poly.pdbx_strand_id
1 'polypeptide(L)' 'MFQILDKDGKKVEELTIDGNGKATSEPLCLGKYTLEEIQAPNGYMLFRDPFEVEVPSSA' A
#
# COMPACT_ATOMS: atom_id res chain seq x y z
N MET A 1 7.37 -5.99 0.01
CA MET A 1 7.03 -4.81 0.82
C MET A 1 6.27 -3.84 -0.05
N PHE A 2 5.27 -3.19 0.53
CA PHE A 2 4.48 -2.16 -0.14
C PHE A 2 4.66 -0.82 0.58
N GLN A 3 4.43 0.27 -0.13
CA GLN A 3 4.29 1.60 0.47
C GLN A 3 2.92 2.17 0.14
N ILE A 4 2.42 2.99 1.06
CA ILE A 4 1.20 3.75 0.88
C ILE A 4 1.59 5.21 0.66
N LEU A 5 1.14 5.79 -0.44
CA LEU A 5 1.29 7.20 -0.77
C LEU A 5 -0.08 7.90 -0.67
N ASP A 6 -0.09 9.12 -0.14
CA ASP A 6 -1.27 10.00 -0.19
C ASP A 6 -1.47 10.58 -1.60
N LYS A 7 -2.59 11.25 -1.86
CA LYS A 7 -2.90 11.93 -3.13
C LYS A 7 -1.80 12.88 -3.62
N ASP A 8 -0.99 13.44 -2.72
CA ASP A 8 0.13 14.32 -3.07
C ASP A 8 1.43 13.55 -3.40
N GLY A 9 1.38 12.21 -3.48
CA GLY A 9 2.54 11.35 -3.71
C GLY A 9 3.46 11.23 -2.49
N LYS A 10 3.00 11.67 -1.31
CA LYS A 10 3.77 11.62 -0.08
C LYS A 10 3.61 10.26 0.58
N LYS A 11 4.73 9.64 0.93
CA LYS A 11 4.79 8.41 1.73
C LYS A 11 4.11 8.60 3.08
N VAL A 12 3.08 7.80 3.31
CA VAL A 12 2.31 7.72 4.56
C VAL A 12 2.84 6.60 5.43
N GLU A 13 3.02 5.40 4.84
CA GLU A 13 3.37 4.19 5.57
C GLU A 13 4.08 3.15 4.68
N GLU A 14 4.82 2.23 5.30
CA GLU A 14 5.35 1.01 4.68
C GLU A 14 4.70 -0.24 5.27
N LEU A 15 4.25 -1.11 4.38
CA LEU A 15 3.65 -2.38 4.70
C LEU A 15 4.63 -3.52 4.48
N THR A 16 4.84 -4.29 5.54
CA THR A 16 5.56 -5.57 5.46
C THR A 16 4.56 -6.70 5.32
N ILE A 17 4.75 -7.56 4.33
CA ILE A 17 3.93 -8.73 4.13
C ILE A 17 4.36 -9.82 5.12
N ASP A 18 3.40 -10.35 5.88
CA ASP A 18 3.62 -11.46 6.80
C ASP A 18 3.69 -12.81 6.07
N GLY A 19 4.05 -13.88 6.79
CA GLY A 19 4.25 -15.22 6.22
C GLY A 19 3.01 -15.81 5.51
N ASN A 20 1.82 -15.26 5.71
CA ASN A 20 0.58 -15.64 5.05
C ASN A 20 0.28 -14.81 3.78
N GLY A 21 1.18 -13.92 3.37
CA GLY A 21 0.97 -13.08 2.19
C GLY A 21 0.03 -11.90 2.43
N LYS A 22 -0.20 -11.50 3.69
CA LYS A 22 -1.05 -10.36 4.04
C LYS A 22 -0.23 -9.21 4.62
N ALA A 23 -0.75 -8.00 4.52
CA ALA A 23 -0.27 -6.85 5.25
C ALA A 23 -1.48 -6.01 5.67
N THR A 24 -1.34 -5.30 6.78
CA THR A 24 -2.38 -4.45 7.35
C THR A 24 -1.75 -3.10 7.63
N SER A 25 -2.39 -2.03 7.18
CA SER A 25 -1.98 -0.67 7.53
C SER A 25 -2.50 -0.29 8.89
N GLU A 26 -1.87 0.71 9.51
CA GLU A 26 -2.49 1.42 10.60
C GLU A 26 -3.75 2.18 10.13
N PRO A 27 -4.61 2.66 11.04
CA PRO A 27 -5.81 3.41 10.69
C PRO A 27 -5.46 4.65 9.85
N LEU A 28 -5.85 4.62 8.58
CA LEU A 28 -5.70 5.76 7.67
C LEU A 28 -6.90 6.69 7.75
N CYS A 29 -6.66 7.97 7.49
CA CYS A 29 -7.73 8.93 7.31
C CYS A 29 -8.55 8.59 6.05
N LEU A 30 -9.74 9.17 5.97
CA LEU A 30 -10.59 9.06 4.80
C LEU A 30 -9.93 9.78 3.62
N GLY A 31 -9.87 9.12 2.47
CA GLY A 31 -9.21 9.69 1.30
C GLY A 31 -8.75 8.65 0.28
N LYS A 32 -8.03 9.14 -0.73
CA LYS A 32 -7.45 8.31 -1.78
C LYS A 32 -5.96 8.12 -1.52
N TYR A 33 -5.52 6.88 -1.68
CA TYR A 33 -4.14 6.47 -1.50
C TYR A 33 -3.69 5.66 -2.70
N THR A 34 -2.38 5.62 -2.89
CA THR A 34 -1.72 4.77 -3.88
C THR A 34 -0.89 3.73 -3.16
N LEU A 35 -1.10 2.46 -3.47
CA LEU A 35 -0.25 1.36 -3.07
C LEU A 35 0.78 1.10 -4.17
N GLU A 36 2.06 1.11 -3.79
CA GLU A 36 3.16 0.74 -4.68
C GLU A 36 3.98 -0.40 -4.07
N GLU A 37 4.36 -1.38 -4.89
CA GLU A 37 5.31 -2.40 -4.45
C GLU A 37 6.74 -1.83 -4.52
N ILE A 38 7.43 -1.83 -3.38
CA ILE A 38 8.82 -1.36 -3.29
C ILE A 38 9.82 -2.52 -3.27
N GLN A 39 9.36 -3.71 -2.92
CA GLN A 39 10.19 -4.91 -2.89
C GLN A 39 9.36 -6.15 -3.20
N ALA A 40 9.69 -6.82 -4.30
CA ALA A 40 9.08 -8.09 -4.67
C ALA A 40 9.53 -9.21 -3.72
N PRO A 41 8.67 -10.21 -3.47
CA PRO A 41 9.10 -11.44 -2.81
C PRO A 41 10.11 -12.21 -3.68
N ASN A 42 10.90 -13.07 -3.03
CA ASN A 42 11.97 -13.78 -3.71
C ASN A 42 11.42 -14.70 -4.82
N GLY A 43 11.99 -14.62 -6.02
CA GLY A 43 11.50 -15.35 -7.20
C GLY A 43 10.37 -14.67 -7.99
N TYR A 44 9.92 -13.47 -7.58
CA TYR A 44 8.93 -12.67 -8.31
C TYR A 44 9.54 -11.39 -8.86
N MET A 45 8.92 -10.86 -9.92
CA MET A 45 9.26 -9.56 -10.48
C MET A 45 8.54 -8.45 -9.71
N LEU A 46 9.20 -7.31 -9.56
CA LEU A 46 8.61 -6.12 -8.94
C LEU A 46 7.46 -5.60 -9.81
N PHE A 47 6.29 -5.48 -9.19
CA PHE A 47 5.11 -4.88 -9.78
C PHE A 47 5.27 -3.36 -9.82
N ARG A 48 5.28 -2.77 -11.02
CA ARG A 48 5.56 -1.33 -11.22
C ARG A 48 4.30 -0.49 -11.41
N ASP A 49 3.15 -1.13 -11.60
CA ASP A 49 1.91 -0.41 -11.75
C ASP A 49 1.35 -0.04 -10.36
N PRO A 50 1.03 1.23 -10.11
CA PRO A 50 0.44 1.64 -8.84
C PRO A 50 -1.00 1.14 -8.72
N PHE A 51 -1.42 0.80 -7.51
CA PHE A 51 -2.81 0.47 -7.18
C PHE A 51 -3.47 1.65 -6.47
N GLU A 52 -4.53 2.21 -7.04
CA GLU A 52 -5.32 3.24 -6.36
C GLU A 52 -6.34 2.59 -5.43
N VAL A 53 -6.37 3.05 -4.18
CA VAL A 53 -7.33 2.61 -3.16
C VAL A 53 -7.99 3.83 -2.52
N GLU A 54 -9.27 3.70 -2.20
CA GLU A 54 -10.02 4.75 -1.50
C GLU A 54 -10.49 4.20 -0.15
N VAL A 55 -10.26 4.96 0.91
CA VAL A 55 -10.80 4.71 2.25
C VAL A 55 -12.08 5.53 2.38
N PRO A 56 -13.26 4.93 2.13
CA PRO A 56 -14.52 5.65 2.20
C PRO A 56 -14.88 5.98 3.65
N SER A 57 -15.57 7.10 3.85
CA SER A 57 -16.31 7.33 5.09
C SER A 57 -17.41 6.28 5.16
N SER A 58 -17.22 5.22 5.94
CA SER A 58 -18.33 4.33 6.22
C SER A 58 -19.36 5.13 7.02
N ALA A 59 -20.50 5.42 6.38
CA ALA A 59 -21.70 5.95 7.02
C ALA A 59 -22.54 4.80 7.59
#